data_AF-A0A818NNG5-F1
#
_entry.id   AF-A0A818NNG5-F1
#
_cell.length_a   1.000
_cell.length_b   1.000
_cell.length_c   1.000
_cell.angle_alpha   90.00
_cell.angle_beta   90.00
_cell.angle_gamma   90.00
#
_symmetry.space_group_name_H-M   'P 1'
#
loop_
_entity.id
_entity.type
_entity.pdbx_description
1 polymer ?
#
loop_
_entity_poly.entity_id
_entity_poly.type
_entity_poly.pdbx_seq_one_letter_code
_entity_poly.pdbx_strand_id
1 'polypeptide(L)'
;MYTPKYDLSRLGIVSVIFNPVRYRSRYERYDKFRDHMARSGVNLFTVECVFESATRFGLAPQRFEVTRPGNPRHIQVVAPSIMWMKENLINIAVQQLPPTIDRIAWIDADVEFEHLNWPHLTMKALDRYPIVQMFKTGYFTGPSGKKEILRRDHSFGYSIRHNKPIYPHRPH
;
A
#
# COMPACT_ATOMS: atom_id res chain seq x y z
N MET A 1 -3.39 14.29 -29.35
CA MET A 1 -3.73 13.12 -28.50
C MET A 1 -2.48 12.73 -27.73
N TYR A 2 -2.54 12.64 -26.40
CA TYR A 2 -1.42 12.21 -25.57
C TYR A 2 -1.41 10.68 -25.51
N THR A 3 -0.42 10.04 -26.13
CA THR A 3 -0.17 8.61 -25.92
C THR A 3 0.47 8.45 -24.54
N PRO A 4 -0.06 7.62 -23.63
CA PRO A 4 0.59 7.36 -22.35
C PRO A 4 2.00 6.82 -22.62
N LYS A 5 3.02 7.52 -22.10
CA LYS A 5 4.44 7.16 -22.34
C LYS A 5 4.81 5.76 -21.81
N TYR A 6 4.00 5.19 -20.92
CA TYR A 6 4.28 3.90 -20.27
C TYR A 6 3.05 3.00 -20.24
N ASP A 7 3.27 1.72 -20.50
CA ASP A 7 2.30 0.66 -20.26
C ASP A 7 2.23 0.33 -18.76
N LEU A 8 1.18 0.81 -18.10
CA LEU A 8 0.96 0.59 -16.66
C LEU A 8 0.55 -0.86 -16.33
N SER A 9 0.22 -1.70 -17.34
CA SER A 9 -0.12 -3.09 -17.09
C SER A 9 1.06 -3.90 -16.54
N ARG A 10 2.29 -3.41 -16.76
CA ARG A 10 3.54 -3.99 -16.26
C ARG A 10 3.89 -3.58 -14.82
N LEU A 11 3.15 -2.62 -14.24
CA LEU A 11 3.34 -2.16 -12.87
C LEU A 11 2.36 -2.86 -11.91
N GLY A 12 2.88 -3.67 -11.00
CA GLY A 12 2.12 -4.32 -9.95
C GLY A 12 2.18 -3.53 -8.64
N ILE A 13 1.01 -3.17 -8.10
CA ILE A 13 0.89 -2.56 -6.78
C ILE A 13 0.50 -3.63 -5.78
N VAL A 14 1.34 -3.91 -4.80
CA VAL A 14 1.05 -4.85 -3.72
C VAL A 14 0.57 -4.08 -2.50
N SER A 15 -0.60 -4.44 -1.98
CA SER A 15 -1.05 -3.93 -0.69
C SER A 15 -1.48 -5.08 0.22
N VAL A 16 -1.11 -4.99 1.49
CA VAL A 16 -1.40 -5.99 2.50
C VAL A 16 -2.43 -5.42 3.46
N ILE A 17 -3.47 -6.19 3.74
CA ILE A 17 -4.49 -5.88 4.72
C ILE A 17 -4.66 -7.06 5.68
N PHE A 18 -4.65 -6.74 6.97
CA PHE A 18 -5.09 -7.62 8.05
C PHE A 18 -5.79 -6.76 9.10
N ASN A 19 -6.83 -7.31 9.72
CA ASN A 19 -7.69 -6.56 10.65
C ASN A 19 -8.19 -7.45 11.80
N PRO A 20 -7.29 -7.87 12.70
CA PRO A 20 -7.64 -8.86 13.72
C PRO A 20 -8.73 -8.38 14.68
N VAL A 21 -8.78 -7.07 14.94
CA VAL A 21 -9.76 -6.41 15.82
C VAL A 21 -11.00 -5.92 15.05
N ARG A 22 -11.07 -6.17 13.73
CA ARG A 22 -12.19 -5.82 12.84
C ARG A 22 -12.60 -4.34 12.89
N TYR A 23 -11.63 -3.43 13.03
CA TYR A 23 -11.91 -2.01 12.95
C TYR A 23 -12.48 -1.65 11.58
N ARG A 24 -13.72 -1.14 11.55
CA ARG A 24 -14.41 -0.71 10.31
C ARG A 24 -13.57 0.28 9.50
N SER A 25 -12.89 1.20 10.18
CA SER A 25 -12.05 2.22 9.57
C SER A 25 -10.85 1.65 8.78
N ARG A 26 -10.43 0.41 9.02
CA ARG A 26 -9.39 -0.26 8.22
C ARG A 26 -9.93 -0.61 6.83
N TYR A 27 -11.15 -1.13 6.76
CA TYR A 27 -11.81 -1.46 5.49
C TYR A 27 -12.20 -0.20 4.72
N GLU A 28 -12.70 0.84 5.39
CA GLU A 28 -13.03 2.11 4.74
C GLU A 28 -11.81 2.80 4.13
N ARG A 29 -10.64 2.72 4.78
CA ARG A 29 -9.38 3.22 4.21
C ARG A 29 -8.97 2.38 3.00
N TYR A 30 -9.05 1.05 3.11
CA TYR A 30 -8.75 0.16 2.00
C TYR A 30 -9.66 0.40 0.79
N ASP A 31 -10.97 0.63 0.98
CA ASP A 31 -11.88 0.93 -0.12
C ASP A 31 -11.46 2.23 -0.83
N LYS A 32 -11.15 3.29 -0.07
CA LYS A 32 -10.63 4.55 -0.64
C LYS A 32 -9.32 4.34 -1.41
N PHE A 33 -8.42 3.52 -0.87
CA PHE A 33 -7.16 3.17 -1.51
C PHE A 33 -7.38 2.37 -2.80
N ARG A 34 -8.23 1.34 -2.78
CA ARG A 34 -8.61 0.55 -3.96
C ARG A 34 -9.17 1.45 -5.04
N ASP A 35 -10.08 2.35 -4.69
CA ASP A 35 -10.68 3.28 -5.64
C ASP A 35 -9.63 4.27 -6.19
N HIS A 36 -8.68 4.70 -5.36
CA HIS A 36 -7.55 5.53 -5.79
C HIS A 36 -6.63 4.79 -6.76
N MET A 37 -6.32 3.51 -6.52
CA MET A 37 -5.54 2.67 -7.44
C MET A 37 -6.29 2.48 -8.77
N ALA A 38 -7.59 2.21 -8.71
CA ALA A 38 -8.43 2.08 -9.91
C ALA A 38 -8.43 3.38 -10.74
N ARG A 39 -8.61 4.55 -10.10
CA ARG A 39 -8.51 5.86 -10.77
C ARG A 39 -7.13 6.16 -11.34
N SER A 40 -6.08 5.58 -10.75
CA SER A 40 -4.69 5.72 -11.22
C SER A 40 -4.37 4.76 -12.38
N GLY A 41 -5.27 3.83 -12.72
CA GLY A 41 -5.10 2.91 -13.84
C GLY A 41 -4.05 1.82 -13.61
N VAL A 42 -3.77 1.44 -12.35
CA VAL A 42 -2.74 0.47 -11.99
C VAL A 42 -3.32 -0.89 -11.59
N ASN A 43 -2.49 -1.93 -11.67
CA ASN A 43 -2.85 -3.28 -11.22
C ASN A 43 -2.63 -3.42 -9.71
N LEU A 44 -3.71 -3.32 -8.92
CA LEU A 44 -3.67 -3.59 -7.49
C LEU A 44 -3.81 -5.10 -7.22
N PHE A 45 -2.79 -5.66 -6.58
CA PHE A 45 -2.76 -6.98 -5.97
C PHE A 45 -2.95 -6.83 -4.46
N THR A 46 -4.04 -7.40 -3.94
CA THR A 46 -4.39 -7.32 -2.52
C THR A 46 -4.12 -8.64 -1.85
N VAL A 47 -3.27 -8.61 -0.83
CA VAL A 47 -3.11 -9.71 0.13
C VAL A 47 -3.99 -9.42 1.33
N GLU A 48 -4.99 -10.26 1.56
CA GLU A 48 -5.76 -10.24 2.80
C GLU A 48 -5.35 -11.40 3.68
N CYS A 49 -4.96 -11.08 4.91
CA CYS A 49 -4.55 -12.06 5.89
C CYS A 49 -5.55 -12.10 7.05
N VAL A 50 -6.02 -13.31 7.35
CA VAL A 50 -6.86 -13.63 8.51
C VAL A 50 -6.09 -14.55 9.46
N PHE A 51 -6.43 -14.51 10.74
CA PHE A 51 -5.67 -15.26 11.76
C PHE A 51 -6.50 -16.40 12.34
N GLU A 52 -5.97 -17.62 12.25
CA GLU A 52 -6.58 -18.80 12.88
C GLU A 52 -6.58 -18.68 14.40
N SER A 53 -5.49 -18.14 14.96
CA SER A 53 -5.32 -17.97 16.41
C SER A 53 -6.13 -16.83 17.02
N ALA A 54 -6.89 -16.07 16.22
CA ALA A 54 -7.67 -14.92 16.70
C ALA A 54 -8.57 -15.29 17.89
N THR A 55 -9.26 -16.41 17.81
CA THR A 55 -10.17 -16.90 18.88
C THR A 55 -9.42 -17.25 20.16
N ARG A 56 -8.17 -17.72 20.07
CA ARG A 56 -7.31 -18.00 21.23
C ARG A 56 -6.93 -16.74 22.00
N PHE A 57 -7.01 -15.58 21.36
CA PHE A 57 -6.76 -14.26 21.96
C PHE A 57 -8.06 -13.48 22.26
N GLY A 58 -9.21 -14.15 22.30
CA GLY A 58 -10.50 -13.52 22.60
C GLY A 58 -11.07 -12.64 21.48
N LEU A 59 -10.53 -12.76 20.26
CA LEU A 59 -11.05 -12.05 19.09
C LEU A 59 -12.09 -12.92 18.35
N ALA A 60 -12.97 -12.28 17.61
CA ALA A 60 -13.97 -12.99 16.81
C ALA A 60 -13.31 -13.84 15.70
N PRO A 61 -13.94 -14.96 15.29
CA PRO A 61 -13.53 -15.68 14.08
C PRO A 61 -13.44 -14.72 12.89
N GLN A 62 -12.37 -14.86 12.12
CA GLN A 62 -12.10 -13.99 10.98
C GLN A 62 -12.51 -14.64 9.67
N ARG A 63 -12.87 -13.80 8.71
CA ARG A 63 -13.16 -14.16 7.34
C ARG A 63 -12.52 -13.11 6.44
N PHE A 64 -12.27 -13.48 5.19
CA PHE A 64 -11.86 -12.54 4.17
C PHE A 64 -13.02 -11.59 3.84
N GLU A 65 -12.83 -10.29 4.04
CA GLU A 65 -13.85 -9.26 3.83
C GLU A 65 -13.66 -8.55 2.48
N VAL A 66 -12.41 -8.25 2.10
CA VAL A 66 -12.12 -7.41 0.92
C VAL A 66 -11.60 -8.18 -0.30
N THR A 67 -11.16 -9.42 -0.11
CA THR A 67 -10.73 -10.32 -1.19
C THR A 67 -11.79 -11.37 -1.51
N ARG A 68 -11.63 -12.04 -2.66
CA ARG A 68 -12.57 -13.04 -3.18
C ARG A 68 -11.78 -14.19 -3.80
N PRO A 69 -12.13 -15.45 -3.49
CA PRO A 69 -11.58 -16.61 -4.22
C PRO A 69 -11.81 -16.45 -5.73
N GLY A 70 -10.81 -16.83 -6.53
CA GLY A 70 -10.89 -16.80 -8.00
C GLY A 70 -10.61 -15.44 -8.65
N ASN A 71 -10.44 -14.36 -7.89
CA ASN A 71 -9.93 -13.11 -8.46
C ASN A 71 -8.39 -13.21 -8.59
N PRO A 72 -7.82 -13.06 -9.80
CA PRO A 72 -6.38 -13.27 -10.03
C PRO A 72 -5.47 -12.22 -9.37
N ARG A 73 -6.03 -11.15 -8.83
CA ARG A 73 -5.31 -10.11 -8.10
C ARG A 73 -5.57 -10.14 -6.59
N HIS A 74 -6.29 -11.14 -6.11
CA HIS A 74 -6.59 -11.32 -4.69
C HIS A 74 -5.85 -12.54 -4.15
N ILE A 75 -5.12 -12.33 -3.05
CA ILE A 75 -4.33 -13.36 -2.39
C ILE A 75 -4.86 -13.49 -0.96
N GLN A 76 -5.36 -14.66 -0.62
CA GLN A 76 -5.94 -14.97 0.67
C GLN A 76 -4.97 -15.81 1.49
N VAL A 77 -4.58 -15.30 2.66
CA VAL A 77 -3.64 -15.97 3.56
C VAL A 77 -4.32 -16.23 4.90
N VAL A 78 -4.22 -17.47 5.38
CA VAL A 78 -4.56 -17.82 6.76
C VAL A 78 -3.26 -17.97 7.53
N ALA A 79 -3.11 -17.16 8.58
CA ALA A 79 -1.91 -17.10 9.38
C ALA A 79 -2.10 -17.71 10.77
N PRO A 80 -1.07 -18.38 11.33
CA PRO A 80 -1.15 -18.98 12.65
C PRO A 80 -0.99 -17.96 13.79
N SER A 81 -0.44 -16.76 13.54
CA SER A 81 -0.18 -15.74 14.57
C SER A 81 -0.34 -14.32 14.04
N ILE A 82 -0.69 -13.38 14.91
CA ILE A 82 -1.02 -11.99 14.59
C ILE A 82 0.23 -11.13 14.32
N MET A 83 1.41 -11.51 14.84
CA MET A 83 2.56 -10.61 14.86
C MET A 83 3.52 -10.77 13.67
N TRP A 84 4.08 -9.64 13.20
CA TRP A 84 5.27 -9.54 12.31
C TRP A 84 5.17 -10.21 10.93
N MET A 85 4.02 -10.12 10.26
CA MET A 85 3.80 -10.82 8.98
C MET A 85 3.85 -9.95 7.72
N LYS A 86 3.86 -8.62 7.83
CA LYS A 86 3.66 -7.75 6.67
C LYS A 86 4.70 -8.00 5.56
N GLU A 87 5.97 -8.05 5.91
CA GLU A 87 7.08 -8.27 4.98
C GLU A 87 6.97 -9.66 4.33
N ASN A 88 6.58 -10.68 5.09
CA ASN A 88 6.35 -12.02 4.55
C ASN A 88 5.14 -12.08 3.61
N LEU A 89 4.06 -11.38 3.94
CA LEU A 89 2.87 -11.27 3.10
C LEU A 89 3.19 -10.54 1.79
N ILE A 90 4.05 -9.53 1.81
CA ILE A 90 4.57 -8.89 0.60
C ILE A 90 5.36 -9.91 -0.24
N ASN A 91 6.26 -10.70 0.37
CA ASN A 91 7.02 -11.72 -0.34
C ASN A 91 6.12 -12.76 -1.02
N ILE A 92 5.08 -13.25 -0.29
CA ILE A 92 4.07 -14.15 -0.83
C ILE A 92 3.38 -13.53 -2.05
N ALA A 93 3.06 -12.24 -1.99
CA ALA A 93 2.44 -11.55 -3.11
C ALA A 93 3.36 -11.49 -4.33
N VAL A 94 4.61 -11.08 -4.12
CA VAL A 94 5.60 -10.91 -5.18
C VAL A 94 5.86 -12.22 -5.92
N GLN A 95 5.90 -13.35 -5.20
CA GLN A 95 6.07 -14.68 -5.80
C GLN A 95 4.88 -15.13 -6.66
N GLN A 96 3.70 -14.54 -6.48
CA GLN A 96 2.48 -14.88 -7.21
C GLN A 96 2.14 -13.89 -8.32
N LEU A 97 2.97 -12.85 -8.52
CA LEU A 97 2.72 -11.88 -9.59
C LEU A 97 2.87 -12.55 -10.96
N PRO A 98 2.02 -12.18 -11.93
CA PRO A 98 2.18 -12.63 -13.31
C PRO A 98 3.57 -12.25 -13.86
N PRO A 99 4.18 -13.07 -14.73
CA PRO A 99 5.49 -12.77 -15.32
C PRO A 99 5.51 -11.50 -16.18
N THR A 100 4.34 -10.97 -16.55
CA THR A 100 4.19 -9.69 -17.26
C THR A 100 4.44 -8.48 -16.36
N ILE A 101 4.39 -8.64 -15.03
CA ILE A 101 4.70 -7.60 -14.06
C ILE A 101 6.21 -7.58 -13.84
N ASP A 102 6.88 -6.52 -14.28
CA ASP A 102 8.34 -6.36 -14.16
C ASP A 102 8.76 -5.25 -13.21
N ARG A 103 7.79 -4.46 -12.72
CA ARG A 103 7.98 -3.38 -11.77
C ARG A 103 6.94 -3.52 -10.67
N ILE A 104 7.39 -3.38 -9.43
CA ILE A 104 6.57 -3.62 -8.26
C ILE A 104 6.68 -2.42 -7.33
N ALA A 105 5.55 -2.01 -6.76
CA ALA A 105 5.52 -1.11 -5.62
C ALA A 105 4.64 -1.71 -4.52
N TRP A 106 5.16 -1.80 -3.30
CA TRP A 106 4.32 -2.13 -2.14
C TRP A 106 3.84 -0.82 -1.49
N ILE A 107 2.54 -0.72 -1.23
CA ILE A 107 1.91 0.51 -0.75
C ILE A 107 0.89 0.18 0.33
N ASP A 108 0.97 0.90 1.44
CA ASP A 108 0.01 0.75 2.53
C ASP A 108 -1.36 1.30 2.12
N ALA A 109 -2.42 0.58 2.53
CA ALA A 109 -3.80 0.89 2.16
C ALA A 109 -4.35 2.18 2.81
N ASP A 110 -3.54 2.91 3.58
CA ASP A 110 -3.86 4.23 4.13
C ASP A 110 -3.07 5.37 3.47
N VAL A 111 -2.33 5.07 2.39
CA VAL A 111 -1.64 6.07 1.57
C VAL A 111 -2.55 6.56 0.45
N GLU A 112 -2.54 7.87 0.22
CA GLU A 112 -3.17 8.50 -0.94
C GLU A 112 -2.15 9.42 -1.64
N PHE A 113 -1.95 9.23 -2.95
CA PHE A 113 -1.11 10.12 -3.74
C PHE A 113 -1.92 11.33 -4.22
N GLU A 114 -1.32 12.52 -4.09
CA GLU A 114 -1.94 13.78 -4.54
C GLU A 114 -2.09 13.84 -6.07
N HIS A 115 -1.14 13.26 -6.80
CA HIS A 115 -1.14 13.28 -8.27
C HIS A 115 -1.60 11.95 -8.84
N LEU A 116 -2.68 11.93 -9.64
CA LEU A 116 -3.12 10.71 -10.35
C LEU A 116 -2.07 10.16 -11.33
N ASN A 117 -1.14 11.00 -11.79
CA ASN A 117 -0.04 10.61 -12.67
C ASN A 117 1.15 9.97 -11.94
N TRP A 118 1.06 9.73 -10.63
CA TRP A 118 2.13 9.07 -9.86
C TRP A 118 2.63 7.75 -10.49
N PRO A 119 1.81 6.88 -11.12
CA PRO A 119 2.32 5.64 -11.70
C PRO A 119 3.29 5.90 -12.84
N HIS A 120 2.97 6.85 -13.74
CA HIS A 120 3.84 7.21 -14.85
C HIS A 120 5.14 7.85 -14.38
N LEU A 121 5.08 8.66 -13.31
CA LEU A 121 6.29 9.23 -12.70
C LEU A 121 7.16 8.15 -12.06
N THR A 122 6.56 7.16 -11.39
CA THR A 122 7.24 6.00 -10.83
C THR A 122 7.90 5.15 -11.92
N MET A 123 7.17 4.81 -12.99
CA MET A 123 7.71 4.06 -14.13
C MET A 123 8.91 4.77 -14.76
N LYS A 124 8.79 6.09 -15.00
CA LYS A 124 9.89 6.92 -15.52
C LYS A 124 11.11 6.91 -14.62
N ALA A 125 10.92 6.94 -13.30
CA ALA A 125 12.02 6.89 -12.35
C ALA A 125 12.67 5.50 -12.32
N LEU A 126 11.88 4.43 -12.41
CA LEU A 126 12.35 3.05 -12.44
C LEU A 126 13.17 2.71 -13.69
N ASP A 127 12.96 3.40 -14.82
CA ASP A 127 13.84 3.26 -15.99
C ASP A 127 15.29 3.70 -15.71
N ARG A 128 15.49 4.57 -14.71
CA ARG A 128 16.81 5.12 -14.35
C ARG A 128 17.38 4.50 -13.08
N TYR A 129 16.52 4.10 -12.14
CA TYR A 129 16.93 3.64 -10.82
C TYR A 129 16.23 2.33 -10.48
N PRO A 130 16.95 1.31 -9.96
CA PRO A 130 16.34 0.04 -9.62
C PRO A 130 15.37 0.13 -8.43
N ILE A 131 15.50 1.17 -7.59
CA ILE A 131 14.67 1.41 -6.41
C ILE A 131 14.28 2.88 -6.37
N VAL A 132 13.00 3.16 -6.15
CA VAL A 132 12.44 4.52 -6.15
C VAL A 132 11.60 4.75 -4.90
N GLN A 133 11.81 5.88 -4.23
CA GLN A 133 10.88 6.41 -3.25
C GLN A 133 9.87 7.33 -3.96
N MET A 134 8.59 6.93 -3.96
CA MET A 134 7.56 7.52 -4.83
C MET A 134 7.03 8.90 -4.38
N PHE A 135 7.55 9.45 -3.29
CA PHE A 135 7.12 10.75 -2.77
C PHE A 135 8.30 11.52 -2.17
N LYS A 136 8.14 12.85 -2.13
CA LYS A 136 9.05 13.79 -1.47
C LYS A 136 8.53 14.26 -0.11
N THR A 137 7.23 14.46 0.00
CA THR A 137 6.57 14.99 1.20
C THR A 137 5.39 14.08 1.54
N GLY A 138 5.25 13.74 2.82
CA GLY A 138 4.09 13.04 3.35
C GLY A 138 3.31 13.96 4.30
N TYR A 139 1.99 13.94 4.19
CA TYR A 139 1.08 14.65 5.07
C TYR A 139 0.30 13.64 5.91
N PHE A 140 0.49 13.66 7.22
CA PHE A 140 -0.22 12.80 8.16
C PHE A 140 -1.50 13.51 8.57
N THR A 141 -2.63 12.93 8.18
CA THR A 141 -3.96 13.50 8.42
C THR A 141 -4.54 13.03 9.74
N GLY A 142 -5.30 13.90 10.41
CA GLY A 142 -6.09 13.56 11.58
C GLY A 142 -7.39 12.82 11.23
N PRO A 143 -8.26 12.57 12.23
CA PRO A 143 -9.57 11.94 12.03
C PRO A 143 -10.44 12.66 10.99
N SER A 144 -10.27 13.98 10.84
CA SER A 144 -11.01 14.80 9.85
C SER A 144 -10.45 14.70 8.42
N GLY A 145 -9.46 13.83 8.18
CA GLY A 145 -8.83 13.61 6.88
C GLY A 145 -8.02 14.82 6.41
N LYS A 146 -8.06 15.11 5.10
CA LYS A 146 -7.25 16.19 4.47
C LYS A 146 -7.54 17.60 5.01
N LYS A 147 -8.66 17.80 5.73
CA LYS A 147 -8.98 19.08 6.39
C LYS A 147 -8.15 19.34 7.64
N GLU A 148 -7.44 18.32 8.12
CA GLU A 148 -6.68 18.36 9.37
C GLU A 148 -5.32 17.70 9.15
N ILE A 149 -4.30 18.52 8.90
CA ILE A 149 -2.92 18.05 8.74
C ILE A 149 -2.23 18.12 10.10
N LEU A 150 -1.95 16.95 10.69
CA LEU A 150 -1.28 16.84 11.99
C LEU A 150 0.23 17.01 11.86
N ARG A 151 0.80 16.47 10.78
CA ARG A 151 2.25 16.49 10.57
C ARG A 151 2.61 16.48 9.10
N ARG A 152 3.70 17.15 8.76
CA ARG A 152 4.32 17.12 7.44
C ARG A 152 5.77 16.66 7.56
N ASP A 153 6.10 15.54 6.93
CA ASP A 153 7.45 15.00 6.90
C ASP A 153 8.01 14.96 5.48
N HIS A 154 9.34 14.99 5.38
CA HIS A 154 10.05 14.71 4.15
C HIS A 154 10.41 13.23 4.06
N SER A 155 10.41 12.72 2.83
CA SER A 155 10.84 11.36 2.53
C SER A 155 12.33 11.20 2.80
N PHE A 156 12.76 10.00 3.21
CA PHE A 156 14.15 9.71 3.57
C PHE A 156 15.16 10.19 2.51
N GLY A 157 14.95 9.81 1.24
CA GLY A 157 15.84 10.19 0.15
C GLY A 157 15.88 11.70 -0.09
N TYR A 158 14.75 12.39 0.09
CA TYR A 158 14.72 13.86 0.01
C TYR A 158 15.51 14.48 1.16
N SER A 159 15.31 13.98 2.38
CA SER A 159 15.99 14.49 3.57
C SER A 159 17.51 14.36 3.48
N ILE A 160 18.01 13.17 3.08
CA ILE A 160 19.44 12.94 2.89
C ILE A 160 20.01 13.89 1.82
N ARG A 161 19.35 14.00 0.66
CA ARG A 161 19.84 14.81 -0.46
C ARG A 161 19.90 16.31 -0.15
N HIS A 162 19.00 16.82 0.70
CA HIS A 162 18.84 18.25 0.96
C HIS A 162 19.22 18.63 2.40
N ASN A 163 19.90 17.74 3.13
CA ASN A 163 20.28 17.92 4.52
C ASN A 163 19.11 18.40 5.41
N LYS A 164 17.94 17.77 5.26
CA LYS A 164 16.76 18.05 6.10
C LYS A 164 16.68 17.04 7.25
N PRO A 165 16.14 17.43 8.42
CA PRO A 165 15.93 16.50 9.52
C PRO A 165 15.05 15.33 9.12
N ILE A 166 15.45 14.12 9.53
CA ILE A 166 14.61 12.93 9.46
C ILE A 166 13.90 12.86 10.81
N TYR A 167 12.56 13.03 10.81
CA TYR A 167 11.71 13.15 12.01
C TYR A 167 11.90 14.45 12.82
N PRO A 168 11.56 15.63 12.27
CA PRO A 168 11.55 16.86 13.03
C PRO A 168 10.42 16.82 14.09
N HIS A 169 10.76 16.44 15.32
CA HIS A 169 9.96 16.51 16.55
C HIS A 169 8.63 15.74 16.57
N ARG A 170 8.58 14.65 17.36
CA ARG A 170 7.33 14.23 18.02
C ARG A 170 7.21 15.09 19.28
N PRO A 171 6.22 15.99 19.42
CA PRO A 171 5.84 16.41 20.77
C PRO A 171 5.40 15.14 21.51
N HIS A 172 6.02 14.91 22.68
CA HIS A 172 5.67 13.83 23.59
C HIS A 172 4.26 14.02 24.14
#